data_AF-A0A1G3ZIJ1-F1
#
_entry.id   AF-A0A1G3ZIJ1-F1
#
_cell.length_a   1.000
_cell.length_b   1.000
_cell.length_c   1.000
_cell.angle_alpha   90.00
_cell.angle_beta   90.00
_cell.angle_gamma   90.00
#
_symmetry.space_group_name_H-M   'P 1'
#
loop_
_entity.id
_entity.type
_entity.pdbx_description
1 polymer ?
#
loop_
_entity_poly.entity_id
_entity_poly.type
_entity_poly.pdbx_seq_one_letter_code
_entity_poly.pdbx_strand_id
1 'polypeptide(L)'
;MYNSEGEAKACLKGDIRLVEDSQTGLVYNAAFCPEFMTYDNHYQNEQAYSFLFQQHLESVSLIIDRLLGRNRLIEVGCGKGYFLEMLSAKGFEVVGFDPTYEGTNPLITPHYFEHGAVSHNTGLILRHVLEHIQDPFGFLLQLKEANGGSGKVYIEVPCFDWICDRRAWFDISYEHVNYFRLSDFRRMFGDVIESGRLFGDQYLYVVTELATLQSPKIDLNDSIVFPNDFIKNIANYVKQSECGGVVWGGAAKGVIFALLSERAGRPIMLAELEIYAPFTTKGSYCVVYDGIIEDIPKKMFPDNCWGPGDNPKTAVWEYLKTHPEFEIDKSIQNKLLITVAPDGFLKRVF
;
A
#
# COMPACT_ATOMS: atom_id res chain seq x y z
N MET A 1 -14.07 1.07 -7.47
CA MET A 1 -14.83 -0.10 -6.97
C MET A 1 -15.77 -0.58 -8.08
N TYR A 2 -15.99 -1.89 -8.21
CA TYR A 2 -16.89 -2.46 -9.23
C TYR A 2 -18.36 -2.39 -8.79
N ASN A 3 -19.28 -2.26 -9.73
CA ASN A 3 -20.70 -2.11 -9.43
C ASN A 3 -21.43 -3.46 -9.31
N SER A 4 -20.79 -4.56 -9.69
CA SER A 4 -21.36 -5.90 -9.53
C SER A 4 -20.30 -6.98 -9.32
N GLU A 5 -20.72 -8.13 -8.79
CA GLU A 5 -19.88 -9.33 -8.68
C GLU A 5 -19.37 -9.81 -10.06
N GLY A 6 -20.22 -9.71 -11.09
CA GLY A 6 -19.86 -10.10 -12.46
C GLY A 6 -18.74 -9.22 -13.02
N GLU A 7 -18.86 -7.90 -12.85
CA GLU A 7 -17.79 -6.95 -13.20
C GLU A 7 -16.50 -7.20 -12.40
N ALA A 8 -16.61 -7.48 -11.10
CA ALA A 8 -15.46 -7.77 -10.26
C ALA A 8 -14.73 -9.06 -10.69
N LYS A 9 -15.47 -10.13 -11.04
CA LYS A 9 -14.88 -11.38 -11.54
C LYS A 9 -14.26 -11.24 -12.93
N ALA A 10 -14.90 -10.40 -13.77
CA ALA A 10 -14.45 -10.05 -15.11
C ALA A 10 -13.46 -8.88 -15.14
N CYS A 11 -12.96 -8.44 -13.98
CA CYS A 11 -12.01 -7.35 -13.89
C CYS A 11 -10.80 -7.62 -14.79
N LEU A 12 -10.17 -6.54 -15.26
CA LEU A 12 -8.92 -6.64 -15.99
C LEU A 12 -7.86 -7.29 -15.09
N LYS A 13 -7.19 -8.31 -15.62
CA LYS A 13 -6.12 -9.04 -14.92
C LYS A 13 -4.84 -8.90 -15.72
N GLY A 14 -3.75 -8.58 -15.04
CA GLY A 14 -2.42 -8.57 -15.59
C GLY A 14 -1.58 -9.70 -15.02
N ASP A 15 -0.67 -10.24 -15.84
CA ASP A 15 0.29 -11.22 -15.36
C ASP A 15 1.44 -10.52 -14.62
N ILE A 16 1.95 -11.19 -13.58
CA ILE A 16 3.15 -10.77 -12.87
C ILE A 16 4.24 -11.82 -13.14
N ARG A 17 5.27 -11.39 -13.86
CA ARG A 17 6.49 -12.16 -14.13
C ARG A 17 7.69 -11.33 -13.70
N LEU A 18 8.11 -11.53 -12.45
CA LEU A 18 9.30 -10.87 -11.91
C LEU A 18 10.56 -11.43 -12.57
N VAL A 19 11.41 -10.55 -13.09
CA VAL A 19 12.71 -10.89 -13.66
C VAL A 19 13.77 -9.93 -13.12
N GLU A 20 15.02 -10.40 -13.04
CA GLU A 20 16.18 -9.54 -12.86
C GLU A 20 16.78 -9.26 -14.25
N ASP A 21 16.94 -7.98 -14.58
CA ASP A 21 17.52 -7.57 -15.85
C ASP A 21 19.00 -7.95 -15.93
N SER A 22 19.40 -8.64 -17.00
CA SER A 22 20.78 -9.13 -17.15
C SER A 22 21.84 -8.04 -17.39
N GLN A 23 21.44 -6.78 -17.66
CA GLN A 23 22.38 -5.68 -17.91
C GLN A 23 22.53 -4.78 -16.69
N THR A 24 21.41 -4.39 -16.09
CA THR A 24 21.32 -3.45 -14.96
C THR A 24 21.23 -4.16 -13.62
N GLY A 25 20.64 -5.36 -13.59
CA GLY A 25 20.31 -6.14 -12.40
C GLY A 25 19.14 -5.57 -11.59
N LEU A 26 18.33 -4.66 -12.17
CA LEU A 26 17.07 -4.21 -11.59
C LEU A 26 16.01 -5.32 -11.68
N VAL A 27 15.13 -5.39 -10.68
CA VAL A 27 14.04 -6.37 -10.65
C VAL A 27 12.71 -5.71 -11.01
N TYR A 28 12.01 -6.27 -11.99
CA TYR A 28 10.76 -5.70 -12.50
C TYR A 28 9.79 -6.76 -13.02
N ASN A 29 8.52 -6.38 -13.17
CA ASN A 29 7.50 -7.19 -13.83
C ASN A 29 7.63 -7.12 -15.36
N ALA A 30 8.20 -8.15 -15.99
CA ALA A 30 8.38 -8.23 -17.45
C ALA A 30 7.07 -8.40 -18.24
N ALA A 31 5.96 -8.70 -17.55
CA ALA A 31 4.64 -8.82 -18.15
C ALA A 31 3.77 -7.56 -17.93
N PHE A 32 4.35 -6.48 -17.40
CA PHE A 32 3.62 -5.24 -17.15
C PHE A 32 3.21 -4.53 -18.45
N CYS A 33 1.92 -4.31 -18.59
CA CYS A 33 1.28 -3.48 -19.61
C CYS A 33 0.72 -2.20 -18.95
N PRO A 34 1.25 -1.01 -19.26
CA PRO A 34 0.82 0.25 -18.64
C PRO A 34 -0.64 0.61 -18.96
N GLU A 35 -1.18 0.13 -20.08
CA GLU A 35 -2.56 0.38 -20.50
C GLU A 35 -3.60 -0.25 -19.55
N PHE A 36 -3.18 -1.18 -18.68
CA PHE A 36 -4.04 -1.79 -17.69
C PHE A 36 -4.18 -0.94 -16.42
N MET A 37 -3.36 0.11 -16.29
CA MET A 37 -3.36 1.00 -15.14
C MET A 37 -4.07 2.31 -15.46
N THR A 38 -4.96 2.73 -14.56
CA THR A 38 -5.56 4.06 -14.60
C THR A 38 -5.43 4.69 -13.22
N TYR A 39 -4.49 5.63 -13.09
CA TYR A 39 -4.35 6.47 -11.91
C TYR A 39 -5.27 7.68 -12.07
N ASP A 40 -6.54 7.52 -11.70
CA ASP A 40 -7.53 8.59 -11.74
C ASP A 40 -7.82 9.15 -10.35
N ASN A 41 -8.79 10.07 -10.28
CA ASN A 41 -9.26 10.66 -9.03
C ASN A 41 -9.90 9.65 -8.05
N HIS A 42 -10.25 8.44 -8.50
CA HIS A 42 -10.78 7.38 -7.62
C HIS A 42 -9.68 6.54 -6.98
N TYR A 43 -8.40 6.77 -7.33
CA TYR A 43 -7.29 6.13 -6.65
C TYR A 43 -7.22 6.61 -5.19
N GLN A 44 -7.40 5.68 -4.26
CA GLN A 44 -7.31 5.92 -2.82
C GLN A 44 -6.28 5.02 -2.17
N ASN A 45 -5.26 5.65 -1.60
CA ASN A 45 -4.12 5.02 -0.94
C ASN A 45 -3.79 5.70 0.40
N GLU A 46 -4.72 6.51 0.94
CA GLU A 46 -4.45 7.33 2.12
C GLU A 46 -4.21 6.48 3.38
N GLN A 47 -3.08 6.71 4.04
CA GLN A 47 -2.64 6.01 5.25
C GLN A 47 -2.48 6.96 6.45
N ALA A 48 -2.68 8.27 6.24
CA ALA A 48 -2.48 9.33 7.21
C ALA A 48 -3.31 9.20 8.50
N TYR A 49 -4.36 8.38 8.53
CA TYR A 49 -5.15 8.14 9.75
C TYR A 49 -4.46 7.17 10.74
N SER A 50 -3.40 6.48 10.31
CA SER A 50 -2.62 5.57 11.16
C SER A 50 -1.57 6.33 11.97
N PHE A 51 -1.66 6.24 13.30
CA PHE A 51 -0.66 6.84 14.21
C PHE A 51 0.77 6.35 13.93
N LEU A 52 0.95 5.04 13.67
CA LEU A 52 2.26 4.49 13.36
C LEU A 52 2.79 5.03 12.02
N PHE A 53 1.91 5.25 11.04
CA PHE A 53 2.30 5.85 9.78
C PHE A 53 2.66 7.32 9.97
N GLN A 54 1.91 8.08 10.78
CA GLN A 54 2.27 9.45 11.14
C GLN A 54 3.65 9.53 11.82
N GLN A 55 3.97 8.61 12.74
CA GLN A 55 5.31 8.54 13.35
C GLN A 55 6.42 8.21 12.34
N HIS A 56 6.11 7.38 11.34
CA HIS A 56 7.02 7.14 10.22
C HIS A 56 7.25 8.44 9.43
N LEU A 57 6.20 9.17 9.06
CA LEU A 57 6.34 10.44 8.36
C LEU A 57 7.14 11.47 9.17
N GLU A 58 6.96 11.51 10.49
CA GLU A 58 7.78 12.31 11.39
C GLU A 58 9.27 11.96 11.25
N SER A 59 9.60 10.67 11.26
CA SER A 59 10.96 10.18 11.08
C SER A 59 11.53 10.58 9.71
N VAL A 60 10.72 10.47 8.65
CA VAL A 60 11.10 10.92 7.30
C VAL A 60 11.37 12.42 7.29
N SER A 61 10.51 13.23 7.91
CA SER A 61 10.69 14.68 7.96
C SER A 61 12.01 15.11 8.61
N LEU A 62 12.47 14.39 9.63
CA LEU A 62 13.75 14.62 10.30
C LEU A 62 14.94 14.28 9.39
N ILE A 63 14.81 13.25 8.56
CA ILE A 63 15.83 12.88 7.57
C ILE A 63 15.92 13.96 6.48
N ILE A 64 14.77 14.41 5.96
CA ILE A 64 14.69 15.50 4.98
C ILE A 64 15.33 16.78 5.53
N ASP A 65 14.96 17.20 6.74
CA ASP A 65 15.52 18.39 7.39
C ASP A 65 17.05 18.32 7.48
N ARG A 66 17.56 17.18 7.95
CA ARG A 66 18.99 16.98 8.16
C ARG A 66 19.78 16.98 6.85
N LEU A 67 19.25 16.36 5.79
CA LEU A 67 20.05 16.02 4.61
C LEU A 67 19.74 16.88 3.39
N LEU A 68 18.48 17.24 3.17
CA LEU A 68 18.04 18.11 2.07
C LEU A 68 17.89 19.56 2.53
N GLY A 69 17.61 19.78 3.82
CA GLY A 69 17.28 21.08 4.37
C GLY A 69 15.79 21.38 4.26
N ARG A 70 15.41 22.65 4.49
CA ARG A 70 14.00 23.08 4.54
C ARG A 70 13.57 23.96 3.37
N ASN A 71 14.50 24.39 2.53
CA ASN A 71 14.24 25.37 1.49
C ASN A 71 14.24 24.70 0.12
N ARG A 72 13.41 25.20 -0.80
CA ARG A 72 13.32 24.73 -2.19
C ARG A 72 13.24 23.20 -2.26
N LEU A 73 12.13 22.66 -1.79
CA LEU A 73 11.83 21.23 -1.87
C LEU A 73 10.67 20.97 -2.82
N ILE A 74 10.70 19.81 -3.46
CA ILE A 74 9.60 19.30 -4.26
C ILE A 74 9.27 17.89 -3.81
N GLU A 75 8.00 17.62 -3.55
CA GLU A 75 7.48 16.27 -3.46
C GLU A 75 6.89 15.85 -4.82
N VAL A 76 7.57 14.91 -5.50
CA VAL A 76 7.12 14.38 -6.78
C VAL A 76 6.26 13.15 -6.50
N GLY A 77 5.01 13.15 -6.94
CA GLY A 77 4.01 12.14 -6.58
C GLY A 77 3.50 12.31 -5.15
N CYS A 78 3.09 13.52 -4.78
CA CYS A 78 2.65 13.85 -3.41
C CYS A 78 1.28 13.26 -3.02
N GLY A 79 0.61 12.53 -3.91
CA GLY A 79 -0.70 11.93 -3.71
C GLY A 79 -1.74 12.96 -3.27
N LYS A 80 -2.36 12.73 -2.12
CA LYS A 80 -3.36 13.63 -1.52
C LYS A 80 -2.76 14.81 -0.75
N GLY A 81 -1.43 14.95 -0.71
CA GLY A 81 -0.74 16.12 -0.17
C GLY A 81 -0.46 16.09 1.33
N TYR A 82 -0.83 15.03 2.05
CA TYR A 82 -0.70 14.98 3.51
C TYR A 82 0.73 15.22 4.02
N PHE A 83 1.73 14.56 3.41
CA PHE A 83 3.12 14.72 3.82
C PHE A 83 3.66 16.13 3.51
N LEU A 84 3.36 16.66 2.33
CA LEU A 84 3.64 18.06 1.97
C LEU A 84 3.05 19.04 2.98
N GLU A 85 1.78 18.87 3.36
CA GLU A 85 1.11 19.73 4.34
C GLU A 85 1.77 19.65 5.71
N MET A 86 2.16 18.44 6.13
CA MET A 86 2.92 18.21 7.36
C MET A 86 4.28 18.93 7.33
N LEU A 87 5.02 18.87 6.21
CA LEU A 87 6.28 19.60 6.04
C LEU A 87 6.06 21.12 6.03
N SER A 88 5.06 21.61 5.29
CA SER A 88 4.72 23.04 5.23
C SER A 88 4.37 23.59 6.62
N ALA A 89 3.57 22.86 7.41
CA ALA A 89 3.25 23.21 8.79
C ALA A 89 4.48 23.25 9.73
N LYS A 90 5.54 22.51 9.40
CA LYS A 90 6.86 22.54 10.09
C LYS A 90 7.80 23.63 9.56
N GLY A 91 7.34 24.46 8.63
CA GLY A 91 8.10 25.59 8.07
C GLY A 91 9.04 25.22 6.92
N PHE A 92 8.76 24.13 6.19
CA PHE A 92 9.49 23.79 4.98
C PHE A 92 8.89 24.55 3.78
N GLU A 93 9.75 25.08 2.92
CA GLU A 93 9.40 25.60 1.60
C GLU A 93 9.33 24.41 0.63
N VAL A 94 8.14 23.83 0.50
CA VAL A 94 7.88 22.65 -0.33
C VAL A 94 6.68 22.87 -1.24
N VAL A 95 6.79 22.40 -2.48
CA VAL A 95 5.70 22.30 -3.46
C VAL A 95 5.52 20.86 -3.93
N GLY A 96 4.34 20.51 -4.44
CA GLY A 96 3.99 19.13 -4.79
C GLY A 96 3.46 19.01 -6.20
N PHE A 97 3.68 17.85 -6.83
CA PHE A 97 3.15 17.51 -8.15
C PHE A 97 2.54 16.11 -8.10
N ASP A 98 1.25 15.98 -8.38
CA ASP A 98 0.58 14.68 -8.49
C ASP A 98 -0.70 14.76 -9.32
N PRO A 99 -0.88 13.94 -10.38
CA PRO A 99 -2.09 13.96 -11.22
C PRO A 99 -3.37 13.51 -10.50
N THR A 100 -3.26 12.81 -9.36
CA THR A 100 -4.39 12.28 -8.58
C THR A 100 -4.85 13.23 -7.46
N TYR A 101 -4.21 14.39 -7.34
CA TYR A 101 -4.54 15.39 -6.32
C TYR A 101 -5.92 16.00 -6.56
N GLU A 102 -6.75 15.99 -5.52
CA GLU A 102 -8.15 16.47 -5.56
C GLU A 102 -8.44 17.59 -4.54
N GLY A 103 -7.42 18.04 -3.81
CA GLY A 103 -7.55 19.09 -2.79
C GLY A 103 -7.44 20.51 -3.38
N THR A 104 -7.41 21.49 -2.49
CA THR A 104 -7.38 22.93 -2.84
C THR A 104 -6.11 23.64 -2.40
N ASN A 105 -5.09 22.91 -1.94
CA ASN A 105 -3.85 23.48 -1.47
C ASN A 105 -3.07 24.08 -2.67
N PRO A 106 -2.81 25.41 -2.68
CA PRO A 106 -2.16 26.06 -3.80
C PRO A 106 -0.67 25.67 -3.98
N LEU A 107 -0.09 24.96 -3.01
CA LEU A 107 1.27 24.44 -3.11
C LEU A 107 1.37 23.15 -3.93
N ILE A 108 0.24 22.56 -4.33
CA ILE A 108 0.18 21.31 -5.08
C ILE A 108 -0.36 21.55 -6.49
N THR A 109 0.38 21.09 -7.49
CA THR A 109 -0.02 21.13 -8.90
C THR A 109 -0.56 19.76 -9.32
N PRO A 110 -1.82 19.65 -9.81
CA PRO A 110 -2.47 18.37 -10.09
C PRO A 110 -2.05 17.76 -11.45
N HIS A 111 -0.75 17.75 -11.74
CA HIS A 111 -0.17 17.21 -12.97
C HIS A 111 1.16 16.52 -12.67
N TYR A 112 1.69 15.79 -13.64
CA TYR A 112 3.04 15.24 -13.54
C TYR A 112 4.08 16.36 -13.44
N PHE A 113 5.20 16.06 -12.79
CA PHE A 113 6.34 16.97 -12.75
C PHE A 113 6.99 17.07 -14.14
N GLU A 114 7.12 18.30 -14.66
CA GLU A 114 7.63 18.58 -16.00
C GLU A 114 8.93 19.41 -15.97
N HIS A 115 9.69 19.36 -17.07
CA HIS A 115 10.90 20.15 -17.23
C HIS A 115 10.62 21.66 -17.11
N GLY A 116 11.45 22.36 -16.34
CA GLY A 116 11.34 23.81 -16.15
C GLY A 116 10.32 24.25 -15.10
N ALA A 117 9.66 23.32 -14.42
CA ALA A 117 8.74 23.63 -13.33
C ALA A 117 9.42 24.29 -12.12
N VAL A 118 10.75 24.21 -12.00
CA VAL A 118 11.50 24.66 -10.81
C VAL A 118 12.89 25.23 -11.11
N SER A 119 13.44 25.94 -10.10
CA SER A 119 14.81 26.41 -10.10
C SER A 119 15.83 25.28 -9.97
N HIS A 120 17.05 25.48 -10.50
CA HIS A 120 18.17 24.56 -10.31
C HIS A 120 18.52 24.32 -8.82
N ASN A 121 19.09 23.15 -8.54
CA ASN A 121 19.55 22.74 -7.20
C ASN A 121 18.42 22.69 -6.14
N THR A 122 17.27 22.17 -6.54
CA THR A 122 16.11 21.93 -5.68
C THR A 122 16.20 20.53 -5.04
N GLY A 123 15.82 20.39 -3.77
CA GLY A 123 15.74 19.08 -3.13
C GLY A 123 14.51 18.30 -3.60
N LEU A 124 14.68 17.08 -4.08
CA LEU A 124 13.57 16.23 -4.55
C LEU A 124 13.22 15.17 -3.50
N ILE A 125 11.92 14.97 -3.29
CA ILE A 125 11.37 13.95 -2.40
C ILE A 125 10.51 13.02 -3.26
N LEU A 126 10.88 11.74 -3.32
CA LEU A 126 10.12 10.68 -3.96
C LEU A 126 9.77 9.64 -2.90
N ARG A 127 8.49 9.54 -2.57
CA ARG A 127 7.99 8.51 -1.65
C ARG A 127 6.96 7.68 -2.35
N HIS A 128 7.20 6.38 -2.43
CA HIS A 128 6.28 5.43 -3.06
C HIS A 128 5.88 5.82 -4.49
N VAL A 129 6.90 6.12 -5.30
CA VAL A 129 6.76 6.59 -6.69
C VAL A 129 7.47 5.63 -7.63
N LEU A 130 8.77 5.40 -7.42
CA LEU A 130 9.61 4.69 -8.39
C LEU A 130 9.16 3.25 -8.63
N GLU A 131 8.54 2.59 -7.66
CA GLU A 131 7.99 1.24 -7.82
C GLU A 131 6.89 1.18 -8.88
N HIS A 132 6.22 2.31 -9.14
CA HIS A 132 5.13 2.44 -10.10
C HIS A 132 5.57 2.92 -11.49
N ILE A 133 6.82 3.37 -11.64
CA ILE A 133 7.33 3.96 -12.89
C ILE A 133 7.96 2.89 -13.76
N GLN A 134 7.44 2.65 -14.97
CA GLN A 134 7.92 1.57 -15.85
C GLN A 134 9.43 1.63 -16.15
N ASP A 135 9.98 2.82 -16.44
CA ASP A 135 11.43 3.06 -16.57
C ASP A 135 11.91 3.95 -15.43
N PRO A 136 12.24 3.39 -14.25
CA PRO A 136 12.60 4.18 -13.09
C PRO A 136 13.93 4.92 -13.29
N PHE A 137 14.87 4.35 -14.04
CA PHE A 137 16.16 4.99 -14.32
C PHE A 137 16.00 6.16 -15.30
N GLY A 138 15.25 5.97 -16.39
CA GLY A 138 14.92 7.04 -17.33
C GLY A 138 14.16 8.19 -16.64
N PHE A 139 13.26 7.89 -15.72
CA PHE A 139 12.58 8.90 -14.92
C PHE A 139 13.53 9.68 -14.00
N LEU A 140 14.47 9.00 -13.32
CA LEU A 140 15.50 9.68 -12.53
C LEU A 140 16.40 10.57 -13.41
N LEU A 141 16.69 10.17 -14.67
CA LEU A 141 17.40 11.02 -15.62
C LEU A 141 16.60 12.28 -15.99
N GLN A 142 15.29 12.15 -16.23
CA GLN A 142 14.41 13.29 -16.48
C GLN A 142 14.39 14.25 -15.30
N LEU A 143 14.30 13.73 -14.06
CA LEU A 143 14.38 14.55 -12.85
C LEU A 143 15.73 15.26 -12.70
N LYS A 144 16.83 14.56 -12.99
CA LYS A 144 18.18 15.14 -13.01
C LYS A 144 18.25 16.30 -14.01
N GLU A 145 17.77 16.09 -15.24
CA GLU A 145 17.76 17.11 -16.29
C GLU A 145 16.88 18.31 -15.92
N ALA A 146 15.66 18.07 -15.43
CA ALA A 146 14.74 19.11 -14.97
C ALA A 146 15.32 19.96 -13.83
N ASN A 147 16.17 19.37 -12.97
CA ASN A 147 16.84 20.06 -11.87
C ASN A 147 18.21 20.66 -12.24
N GLY A 148 18.57 20.65 -13.53
CA GLY A 148 19.86 21.17 -14.04
C GLY A 148 21.08 20.34 -13.67
N GLY A 149 20.92 19.04 -13.45
CA GLY A 149 22.00 18.10 -13.18
C GLY A 149 22.56 18.15 -11.75
N SER A 150 21.91 18.87 -10.84
CA SER A 150 22.34 19.08 -9.45
C SER A 150 21.18 18.87 -8.47
N GLY A 151 21.47 18.96 -7.17
CA GLY A 151 20.49 18.79 -6.10
C GLY A 151 20.46 17.38 -5.52
N LYS A 152 19.97 17.29 -4.30
CA LYS A 152 19.79 16.04 -3.58
C LYS A 152 18.41 15.47 -3.84
N VAL A 153 18.34 14.15 -3.79
CA VAL A 153 17.07 13.42 -3.87
C VAL A 153 16.96 12.46 -2.69
N TYR A 154 15.80 12.49 -2.03
CA TYR A 154 15.34 11.48 -1.09
C TYR A 154 14.41 10.52 -1.85
N ILE A 155 14.67 9.22 -1.73
CA ILE A 155 13.88 8.16 -2.35
C ILE A 155 13.46 7.20 -1.25
N GLU A 156 12.17 6.90 -1.15
CA GLU A 156 11.59 5.86 -0.28
C GLU A 156 10.74 4.91 -1.13
N VAL A 157 11.04 3.62 -1.03
CA VAL A 157 10.35 2.54 -1.77
C VAL A 157 10.24 1.29 -0.89
N PRO A 158 9.32 0.36 -1.21
CA PRO A 158 9.27 -0.95 -0.59
C PRO A 158 10.61 -1.69 -0.69
N CYS A 159 11.02 -2.35 0.39
CA CYS A 159 12.26 -3.09 0.47
C CYS A 159 12.07 -4.52 -0.05
N PHE A 160 12.63 -4.83 -1.21
CA PHE A 160 12.43 -6.14 -1.82
C PHE A 160 13.08 -7.28 -1.02
N ASP A 161 14.24 -7.04 -0.39
CA ASP A 161 14.85 -8.01 0.52
C ASP A 161 13.88 -8.38 1.66
N TRP A 162 13.22 -7.38 2.25
CA TRP A 162 12.23 -7.62 3.30
C TRP A 162 11.04 -8.43 2.79
N ILE A 163 10.54 -8.11 1.60
CA ILE A 163 9.44 -8.85 0.95
C ILE A 163 9.81 -10.33 0.80
N CYS A 164 11.00 -10.61 0.26
CA CYS A 164 11.52 -11.96 0.10
C CYS A 164 11.72 -12.67 1.45
N ASP A 165 12.41 -12.05 2.41
CA ASP A 165 12.73 -12.64 3.72
C ASP A 165 11.47 -13.02 4.51
N ARG A 166 10.47 -12.13 4.50
CA ARG A 166 9.20 -12.28 5.23
C ARG A 166 8.14 -13.07 4.47
N ARG A 167 8.41 -13.43 3.20
CA ARG A 167 7.41 -14.05 2.30
C ARG A 167 6.15 -13.18 2.23
N ALA A 168 6.34 -11.87 2.10
CA ALA A 168 5.27 -10.89 2.03
C ALA A 168 4.64 -10.87 0.63
N TRP A 169 4.03 -11.99 0.23
CA TRP A 169 3.38 -12.15 -1.07
C TRP A 169 2.30 -11.08 -1.36
N PHE A 170 1.76 -10.45 -0.31
CA PHE A 170 0.77 -9.38 -0.40
C PHE A 170 1.36 -8.03 -0.83
N ASP A 171 2.68 -7.88 -0.88
CA ASP A 171 3.38 -6.68 -1.38
C ASP A 171 3.89 -6.88 -2.82
N ILE A 172 3.58 -8.02 -3.45
CA ILE A 172 3.74 -8.22 -4.90
C ILE A 172 2.40 -7.88 -5.56
N SER A 173 2.32 -6.72 -6.19
CA SER A 173 1.13 -6.24 -6.88
C SER A 173 1.43 -5.85 -8.32
N TYR A 174 0.39 -5.71 -9.15
CA TYR A 174 0.57 -5.36 -10.56
C TYR A 174 0.97 -3.89 -10.72
N GLU A 175 0.55 -3.02 -9.81
CA GLU A 175 0.90 -1.59 -9.77
C GLU A 175 2.38 -1.37 -9.41
N HIS A 176 2.98 -2.30 -8.67
CA HIS A 176 4.41 -2.32 -8.38
C HIS A 176 5.15 -3.00 -9.54
N VAL A 177 5.56 -2.18 -10.49
CA VAL A 177 6.30 -2.62 -11.68
C VAL A 177 7.74 -2.94 -11.33
N ASN A 178 8.33 -2.23 -10.35
CA ASN A 178 9.72 -2.40 -9.93
C ASN A 178 9.82 -2.78 -8.45
N TYR A 179 10.84 -3.58 -8.15
CA TYR A 179 11.13 -4.06 -6.80
C TYR A 179 12.59 -3.77 -6.47
N PHE A 180 12.81 -2.88 -5.51
CA PHE A 180 14.14 -2.35 -5.24
C PHE A 180 14.80 -2.94 -3.99
N ARG A 181 16.11 -3.15 -4.12
CA ARG A 181 17.07 -3.44 -3.06
C ARG A 181 17.97 -2.23 -2.87
N LEU A 182 18.63 -2.14 -1.73
CA LEU A 182 19.57 -1.04 -1.48
C LEU A 182 20.73 -1.04 -2.48
N SER A 183 21.15 -2.21 -2.95
CA SER A 183 22.20 -2.36 -3.96
C SER A 183 21.79 -1.80 -5.34
N ASP A 184 20.50 -1.78 -5.69
CA ASP A 184 20.02 -1.15 -6.93
C ASP A 184 20.33 0.35 -6.94
N PHE A 185 20.08 1.03 -5.83
CA PHE A 185 20.40 2.45 -5.70
C PHE A 185 21.90 2.72 -5.66
N ARG A 186 22.70 1.85 -5.03
CA ARG A 186 24.17 1.96 -5.07
C ARG A 186 24.75 1.75 -6.48
N ARG A 187 24.05 1.03 -7.34
CA ARG A 187 24.41 0.89 -8.76
C ARG A 187 24.00 2.12 -9.56
N MET A 188 22.80 2.65 -9.30
CA MET A 188 22.29 3.84 -9.98
C MET A 188 22.99 5.13 -9.55
N PHE A 189 23.55 5.22 -8.34
CA PHE A 189 24.19 6.42 -7.83
C PHE A 189 25.62 6.15 -7.38
N GLY A 190 26.56 6.96 -7.87
CA GLY A 190 27.97 6.88 -7.51
C GLY A 190 28.28 7.33 -6.08
N ASP A 191 27.39 8.09 -5.45
CA ASP A 191 27.54 8.53 -4.06
C ASP A 191 26.19 8.52 -3.32
N VAL A 192 26.02 7.54 -2.43
CA VAL A 192 24.87 7.47 -1.51
C VAL A 192 25.28 8.13 -0.19
N ILE A 193 24.74 9.32 0.07
CA ILE A 193 25.02 10.12 1.28
C ILE A 193 24.56 9.37 2.52
N GLU A 194 23.33 8.87 2.48
CA GLU A 194 22.73 8.11 3.56
C GLU A 194 21.72 7.11 3.00
N SER A 195 21.57 5.97 3.66
CA SER A 195 20.52 5.01 3.35
C SER A 195 20.19 4.19 4.58
N GLY A 196 18.99 3.64 4.62
CA GLY A 196 18.54 2.80 5.72
C GLY A 196 17.21 2.14 5.45
N ARG A 197 16.62 1.59 6.50
CA ARG A 197 15.29 0.98 6.47
C ARG A 197 14.38 1.69 7.47
N LEU A 198 13.09 1.75 7.15
CA LEU A 198 12.04 2.42 7.92
C LEU A 198 10.81 1.52 8.01
N PHE A 199 9.87 1.91 8.87
CA PHE A 199 8.56 1.25 9.00
C PHE A 199 8.62 -0.27 9.26
N GLY A 200 9.47 -0.68 10.21
CA GLY A 200 9.67 -2.10 10.54
C GLY A 200 10.39 -2.89 9.44
N ASP A 201 11.36 -2.21 8.81
CA ASP A 201 12.18 -2.68 7.70
C ASP A 201 11.46 -2.88 6.36
N GLN A 202 10.16 -2.56 6.30
CA GLN A 202 9.33 -2.70 5.09
C GLN A 202 9.73 -1.74 3.99
N TYR A 203 10.19 -0.54 4.36
CA TYR A 203 10.62 0.48 3.41
C TYR A 203 12.12 0.66 3.52
N LEU A 204 12.77 0.88 2.38
CA LEU A 204 14.12 1.41 2.35
C LEU A 204 14.06 2.88 1.96
N TYR A 205 15.02 3.66 2.45
CA TYR A 205 15.24 5.01 1.97
C TYR A 205 16.70 5.22 1.55
N VAL A 206 16.88 6.15 0.61
CA VAL A 206 18.18 6.58 0.11
C VAL A 206 18.18 8.09 -0.07
N VAL A 207 19.26 8.74 0.37
CA VAL A 207 19.57 10.13 0.06
C VAL A 207 20.87 10.20 -0.73
N THR A 208 20.83 10.87 -1.87
CA THR A 208 21.92 10.88 -2.86
C THR A 208 21.95 12.19 -3.63
N GLU A 209 23.09 12.50 -4.24
CA GLU A 209 23.24 13.61 -5.19
C GLU A 209 22.81 13.17 -6.60
N LEU A 210 21.87 13.89 -7.20
CA LEU A 210 21.42 13.63 -8.58
C LEU A 210 22.57 13.69 -9.60
N ALA A 211 23.59 14.51 -9.32
CA ALA A 211 24.78 14.62 -10.14
C ALA A 211 25.49 13.26 -10.33
N THR A 212 25.42 12.37 -9.34
CA THR A 212 26.11 11.08 -9.32
C THR A 212 25.31 9.95 -9.96
N LEU A 213 24.09 10.23 -10.45
CA LEU A 213 23.28 9.27 -11.18
C LEU A 213 24.05 8.76 -12.41
N GLN A 214 24.17 7.44 -12.52
CA GLN A 214 24.90 6.70 -13.54
C GLN A 214 24.12 5.45 -13.95
N SER A 215 24.34 4.97 -15.18
CA SER A 215 23.67 3.76 -15.65
C SER A 215 24.02 2.55 -14.76
N PRO A 216 23.02 1.88 -14.15
CA PRO A 216 23.26 0.72 -13.32
C PRO A 216 23.84 -0.43 -14.15
N LYS A 217 24.70 -1.23 -13.52
CA LYS A 217 25.28 -2.44 -14.09
C LYS A 217 25.08 -3.59 -13.13
N ILE A 218 24.71 -4.76 -13.66
CA ILE A 218 24.53 -5.96 -12.86
C ILE A 218 25.82 -6.31 -12.11
N ASP A 219 25.67 -6.68 -10.84
CA ASP A 219 26.71 -7.35 -10.06
C ASP A 219 26.29 -8.82 -9.88
N LEU A 220 27.04 -9.72 -10.50
CA LEU A 220 26.75 -11.16 -10.45
C LEU A 220 26.94 -11.76 -9.05
N ASN A 221 27.60 -11.05 -8.13
CA ASN A 221 27.72 -11.45 -6.73
C ASN A 221 26.52 -11.01 -5.89
N ASP A 222 25.64 -10.18 -6.45
CA ASP A 222 24.44 -9.62 -5.81
C ASP A 222 23.18 -9.96 -6.63
N SER A 223 23.15 -11.14 -7.25
CA SER A 223 21.94 -11.64 -7.92
C SER A 223 20.83 -11.88 -6.91
N ILE A 224 19.58 -11.59 -7.32
CA ILE A 224 18.42 -11.82 -6.47
C ILE A 224 18.26 -13.32 -6.13
N VAL A 225 18.04 -13.60 -4.85
CA VAL A 225 17.65 -14.94 -4.38
C VAL A 225 16.16 -14.93 -4.06
N PHE A 226 15.33 -15.16 -5.07
CA PHE A 226 13.89 -15.25 -4.86
C PHE A 226 13.54 -16.55 -4.12
N PRO A 227 12.80 -16.51 -3.00
CA PRO A 227 12.55 -17.70 -2.21
C PRO A 227 11.63 -18.71 -2.94
N ASN A 228 12.10 -19.95 -3.09
CA ASN A 228 11.30 -21.03 -3.69
C ASN A 228 10.03 -21.37 -2.88
N ASP A 229 9.97 -20.94 -1.62
CA ASP A 229 8.84 -21.15 -0.72
C ASP A 229 7.96 -19.90 -0.52
N PHE A 230 8.06 -18.91 -1.42
CA PHE A 230 7.41 -17.60 -1.28
C PHE A 230 5.91 -17.66 -0.93
N ILE A 231 5.17 -18.53 -1.63
CA ILE A 231 3.71 -18.72 -1.42
C ILE A 231 3.38 -19.96 -0.58
N LYS A 232 4.39 -20.61 0.02
CA LYS A 232 4.21 -21.88 0.76
C LYS A 232 3.26 -21.74 1.92
N ASN A 233 3.23 -20.59 2.59
CA ASN A 233 2.31 -20.33 3.69
C ASN A 233 0.84 -20.36 3.23
N ILE A 234 0.54 -19.83 2.05
CA ILE A 234 -0.80 -19.90 1.43
C ILE A 234 -1.12 -21.35 1.07
N ALA A 235 -0.18 -22.05 0.43
CA ALA A 235 -0.38 -23.46 0.05
C ALA A 235 -0.60 -24.37 1.27
N ASN A 236 0.10 -24.12 2.38
CA ASN A 236 -0.08 -24.83 3.63
C ASN A 236 -1.43 -24.53 4.27
N TYR A 237 -1.83 -23.24 4.32
CA TYR A 237 -3.16 -22.84 4.78
C TYR A 237 -4.27 -23.58 4.00
N VAL A 238 -4.17 -23.57 2.67
CA VAL A 238 -5.11 -24.26 1.78
C VAL A 238 -5.13 -25.78 1.99
N LYS A 239 -4.01 -26.40 2.38
CA LYS A 239 -3.96 -27.85 2.64
C LYS A 239 -4.47 -28.25 4.02
N GLN A 240 -4.30 -27.39 5.03
CA GLN A 240 -4.57 -27.71 6.43
C GLN A 240 -5.99 -27.34 6.87
N SER A 241 -6.63 -26.38 6.23
CA SER A 241 -8.00 -25.99 6.59
C SER A 241 -9.01 -27.01 6.04
N GLU A 242 -9.87 -27.62 6.84
CA GLU A 242 -10.90 -28.55 6.31
C GLU A 242 -12.18 -27.82 5.83
N CYS A 243 -12.31 -26.52 6.12
CA CYS A 243 -13.44 -25.65 5.80
C CYS A 243 -13.05 -24.48 4.86
N GLY A 244 -14.02 -23.90 4.15
CA GLY A 244 -13.82 -22.74 3.26
C GLY A 244 -13.14 -21.55 3.99
N GLY A 245 -12.28 -20.81 3.27
CA GLY A 245 -11.48 -19.71 3.85
C GLY A 245 -12.18 -18.36 3.78
N VAL A 246 -11.67 -17.35 4.49
CA VAL A 246 -12.16 -15.95 4.39
C VAL A 246 -11.06 -14.93 4.23
N VAL A 247 -11.39 -13.89 3.45
CA VAL A 247 -10.58 -12.70 3.20
C VAL A 247 -11.27 -11.49 3.80
N TRP A 248 -10.59 -10.83 4.74
CA TRP A 248 -11.01 -9.55 5.31
C TRP A 248 -10.34 -8.38 4.63
N GLY A 249 -11.09 -7.29 4.44
CA GLY A 249 -10.60 -6.04 3.87
C GLY A 249 -10.47 -6.12 2.35
N GLY A 250 -11.41 -5.48 1.64
CA GLY A 250 -11.41 -5.38 0.17
C GLY A 250 -10.33 -4.48 -0.43
N ALA A 251 -9.32 -4.11 0.35
CA ALA A 251 -8.15 -3.41 -0.14
C ALA A 251 -7.19 -4.39 -0.85
N ALA A 252 -6.17 -3.87 -1.53
CA ALA A 252 -5.27 -4.63 -2.41
C ALA A 252 -4.78 -5.96 -1.80
N LYS A 253 -4.40 -5.98 -0.51
CA LYS A 253 -3.86 -7.18 0.16
C LYS A 253 -4.89 -8.31 0.29
N GLY A 254 -6.15 -7.98 0.58
CA GLY A 254 -7.22 -8.97 0.62
C GLY A 254 -7.51 -9.55 -0.77
N VAL A 255 -7.55 -8.70 -1.79
CA VAL A 255 -7.74 -9.14 -3.18
C VAL A 255 -6.60 -10.08 -3.62
N ILE A 256 -5.34 -9.74 -3.31
CA ILE A 256 -4.19 -10.60 -3.61
C ILE A 256 -4.32 -11.95 -2.89
N PHE A 257 -4.71 -11.95 -1.62
CA PHE A 257 -4.93 -13.19 -0.88
C PHE A 257 -6.00 -14.08 -1.51
N ALA A 258 -7.12 -13.48 -1.91
CA ALA A 258 -8.23 -14.20 -2.54
C ALA A 258 -7.80 -14.85 -3.87
N LEU A 259 -7.10 -14.09 -4.72
CA LEU A 259 -6.60 -14.58 -6.01
C LEU A 259 -5.58 -15.72 -5.84
N LEU A 260 -4.66 -15.60 -4.88
CA LEU A 260 -3.67 -16.64 -4.62
C LEU A 260 -4.30 -17.90 -3.99
N SER A 261 -5.32 -17.75 -3.15
CA SER A 261 -6.08 -18.86 -2.57
C SER A 261 -6.94 -19.58 -3.61
N GLU A 262 -7.58 -18.84 -4.53
CA GLU A 262 -8.31 -19.42 -5.66
C GLU A 262 -7.36 -20.21 -6.57
N ARG A 263 -6.19 -19.66 -6.92
CA ARG A 263 -5.14 -20.37 -7.68
C ARG A 263 -4.66 -21.64 -6.98
N ALA A 264 -4.66 -21.64 -5.66
CA ALA A 264 -4.33 -22.81 -4.85
C ALA A 264 -5.51 -23.80 -4.67
N GLY A 265 -6.71 -23.47 -5.16
CA GLY A 265 -7.87 -24.36 -5.23
C GLY A 265 -8.98 -24.11 -4.20
N ARG A 266 -9.11 -22.90 -3.61
CA ARG A 266 -10.15 -22.57 -2.62
C ARG A 266 -10.98 -21.31 -2.90
N PRO A 267 -12.33 -21.39 -2.89
CA PRO A 267 -13.25 -20.25 -2.84
C PRO A 267 -13.53 -19.78 -1.38
N ILE A 268 -14.04 -18.55 -1.18
CA ILE A 268 -13.95 -17.81 0.10
C ILE A 268 -15.30 -17.18 0.55
N MET A 269 -15.78 -17.46 1.80
CA MET A 269 -16.89 -16.78 2.55
C MET A 269 -17.02 -17.26 4.06
N LEU A 270 -17.36 -16.36 5.02
CA LEU A 270 -17.65 -16.49 6.51
C LEU A 270 -16.59 -16.55 7.70
N ALA A 271 -15.44 -17.22 7.63
CA ALA A 271 -14.42 -17.51 8.69
C ALA A 271 -13.57 -16.41 9.41
N GLU A 272 -13.86 -15.11 9.38
CA GLU A 272 -13.03 -14.10 10.11
C GLU A 272 -13.24 -14.06 11.63
N LEU A 273 -14.52 -14.11 12.03
CA LEU A 273 -14.92 -14.13 13.42
C LEU A 273 -14.30 -15.32 14.16
N GLU A 274 -14.24 -16.47 13.50
CA GLU A 274 -13.64 -17.72 13.97
C GLU A 274 -12.14 -17.59 14.33
N ILE A 275 -11.41 -16.68 13.66
CA ILE A 275 -9.96 -16.54 13.83
C ILE A 275 -9.63 -15.40 14.79
N TYR A 276 -10.28 -14.24 14.65
CA TYR A 276 -9.93 -13.06 15.45
C TYR A 276 -10.63 -13.01 16.80
N ALA A 277 -11.87 -13.48 16.90
CA ALA A 277 -12.60 -13.45 18.16
C ALA A 277 -11.84 -14.23 19.26
N PRO A 278 -11.23 -15.41 19.03
CA PRO A 278 -10.44 -16.12 20.05
C PRO A 278 -9.27 -15.35 20.67
N PHE A 279 -8.71 -14.32 19.99
CA PHE A 279 -7.69 -13.43 20.56
C PHE A 279 -8.25 -12.36 21.50
N THR A 280 -9.58 -12.18 21.52
CA THR A 280 -10.27 -11.30 22.45
C THR A 280 -10.22 -11.92 23.84
N THR A 281 -9.60 -11.21 24.78
CA THR A 281 -9.54 -11.67 26.17
C THR A 281 -10.87 -11.43 26.90
N LYS A 282 -11.11 -12.17 27.99
CA LYS A 282 -12.35 -12.04 28.77
C LYS A 282 -12.54 -10.60 29.25
N GLY A 283 -13.71 -10.03 28.96
CA GLY A 283 -14.03 -8.62 29.27
C GLY A 283 -13.61 -7.60 28.21
N SER A 284 -12.96 -8.04 27.12
CA SER A 284 -12.69 -7.23 25.93
C SER A 284 -13.71 -7.50 24.81
N TYR A 285 -13.59 -6.74 23.72
CA TYR A 285 -14.53 -6.74 22.60
C TYR A 285 -13.84 -7.11 21.29
N CYS A 286 -14.47 -7.98 20.50
CA CYS A 286 -14.26 -8.09 19.07
C CYS A 286 -15.31 -7.18 18.40
N VAL A 287 -14.88 -6.23 17.58
CA VAL A 287 -15.78 -5.24 16.96
C VAL A 287 -15.83 -5.47 15.46
N VAL A 288 -17.03 -5.76 14.95
CA VAL A 288 -17.32 -6.00 13.54
C VAL A 288 -18.04 -4.77 12.98
N TYR A 289 -17.41 -4.12 11.99
CA TYR A 289 -17.98 -2.95 11.32
C TYR A 289 -18.90 -3.33 10.16
N ASP A 290 -19.63 -2.34 9.64
CA ASP A 290 -20.53 -2.43 8.48
C ASP A 290 -21.76 -3.33 8.66
N GLY A 291 -22.12 -3.70 9.89
CA GLY A 291 -23.35 -4.44 10.20
C GLY A 291 -24.64 -3.67 9.84
N ILE A 292 -24.58 -2.34 9.66
CA ILE A 292 -25.74 -1.51 9.31
C ILE A 292 -26.35 -1.88 7.95
N ILE A 293 -25.59 -2.56 7.09
CA ILE A 293 -26.03 -3.05 5.78
C ILE A 293 -27.27 -3.95 5.88
N GLU A 294 -27.44 -4.70 6.98
CA GLU A 294 -28.64 -5.52 7.21
C GLU A 294 -29.91 -4.69 7.42
N ASP A 295 -29.81 -3.54 8.08
CA ASP A 295 -30.96 -2.74 8.48
C ASP A 295 -31.34 -1.69 7.43
N ILE A 296 -30.49 -1.50 6.41
CA ILE A 296 -30.74 -0.56 5.32
C ILE A 296 -31.64 -1.22 4.27
N PRO A 297 -32.70 -0.54 3.78
CA PRO A 297 -33.53 -1.10 2.71
C PRO A 297 -32.71 -1.44 1.47
N LYS A 298 -32.86 -2.67 0.95
CA LYS A 298 -32.15 -3.15 -0.26
C LYS A 298 -32.21 -2.17 -1.45
N LYS A 299 -33.29 -1.40 -1.57
CA LYS A 299 -33.48 -0.34 -2.59
C LYS A 299 -32.51 0.85 -2.51
N MET A 300 -31.81 1.02 -1.39
CA MET A 300 -30.81 2.08 -1.18
C MET A 300 -29.46 1.70 -1.80
N PHE A 301 -29.26 0.40 -2.06
CA PHE A 301 -28.13 -0.19 -2.75
C PHE A 301 -28.62 -1.20 -3.80
N PRO A 302 -29.44 -0.76 -4.78
CA PRO A 302 -30.17 -1.68 -5.66
C PRO A 302 -29.25 -2.51 -6.56
N ASP A 303 -28.02 -2.03 -6.79
CA ASP A 303 -27.05 -2.63 -7.71
C ASP A 303 -26.00 -3.53 -7.00
N ASN A 304 -25.99 -3.59 -5.66
CA ASN A 304 -24.98 -4.36 -4.92
C ASN A 304 -25.38 -5.84 -4.77
N CYS A 305 -24.38 -6.73 -4.77
CA CYS A 305 -24.57 -8.17 -4.50
C CYS A 305 -24.77 -8.51 -3.01
N TRP A 306 -24.45 -7.57 -2.12
CA TRP A 306 -24.58 -7.64 -0.67
C TRP A 306 -25.69 -6.70 -0.18
N GLY A 307 -26.27 -7.02 0.97
CA GLY A 307 -27.44 -6.31 1.50
C GLY A 307 -28.11 -7.11 2.62
N PRO A 308 -29.38 -6.83 2.95
CA PRO A 308 -30.10 -7.64 3.93
C PRO A 308 -30.06 -9.12 3.59
N GLY A 309 -29.57 -9.95 4.50
CA GLY A 309 -29.36 -11.39 4.36
C GLY A 309 -27.92 -11.83 4.04
N ASP A 310 -27.05 -10.95 3.55
CA ASP A 310 -25.67 -11.27 3.16
C ASP A 310 -24.74 -10.07 3.43
N ASN A 311 -24.30 -9.94 4.69
CA ASN A 311 -23.47 -8.84 5.18
C ASN A 311 -22.80 -9.17 6.54
N PRO A 312 -21.95 -8.30 7.10
CA PRO A 312 -21.24 -8.58 8.35
C PRO A 312 -22.15 -8.88 9.56
N LYS A 313 -23.37 -8.35 9.61
CA LYS A 313 -24.32 -8.62 10.69
C LYS A 313 -24.84 -10.06 10.64
N THR A 314 -25.14 -10.57 9.44
CA THR A 314 -25.58 -11.96 9.28
C THR A 314 -24.43 -12.93 9.55
N ALA A 315 -23.19 -12.56 9.24
CA ALA A 315 -22.00 -13.30 9.64
C ALA A 315 -21.84 -13.38 11.18
N VAL A 316 -22.05 -12.28 11.90
CA VAL A 316 -22.06 -12.27 13.37
C VAL A 316 -23.14 -13.18 13.94
N TRP A 317 -24.35 -13.14 13.39
CA TRP A 317 -25.45 -14.00 13.84
C TRP A 317 -25.19 -15.48 13.59
N GLU A 318 -24.55 -15.84 12.47
CA GLU A 318 -24.16 -17.22 12.19
C GLU A 318 -23.06 -17.69 13.16
N TYR A 319 -22.04 -16.86 13.39
CA TYR A 319 -20.92 -17.14 14.28
C TYR A 319 -21.35 -17.49 15.72
N LEU A 320 -22.32 -16.73 16.25
CA LEU A 320 -22.82 -16.91 17.62
C LEU A 320 -23.60 -18.20 17.84
N LYS A 321 -24.03 -18.90 16.79
CA LYS A 321 -24.72 -20.19 16.93
C LYS A 321 -23.81 -21.27 17.50
N THR A 322 -22.51 -21.16 17.29
CA THR A 322 -21.50 -22.16 17.68
C THR A 322 -20.49 -21.63 18.70
N HIS A 323 -20.52 -20.33 19.04
CA HIS A 323 -19.55 -19.65 19.92
C HIS A 323 -20.22 -19.01 21.15
N PRO A 324 -20.64 -19.81 22.15
CA PRO A 324 -21.38 -19.33 23.31
C PRO A 324 -20.56 -18.46 24.27
N GLU A 325 -19.23 -18.43 24.12
CA GLU A 325 -18.34 -17.57 24.89
C GLU A 325 -18.39 -16.10 24.47
N PHE A 326 -19.08 -15.78 23.37
CA PHE A 326 -19.33 -14.41 22.92
C PHE A 326 -20.82 -14.05 23.03
N GLU A 327 -21.09 -12.79 23.41
CA GLU A 327 -22.44 -12.22 23.37
C GLU A 327 -22.42 -10.84 22.69
N ILE A 328 -23.53 -10.46 22.06
CA ILE A 328 -23.72 -9.11 21.53
C ILE A 328 -23.99 -8.16 22.70
N ASP A 329 -23.08 -7.22 22.94
CA ASP A 329 -23.27 -6.16 23.93
C ASP A 329 -23.96 -4.93 23.31
N LYS A 330 -25.28 -4.88 23.49
CA LYS A 330 -26.09 -3.77 22.99
C LYS A 330 -25.89 -2.47 23.78
N SER A 331 -25.23 -2.49 24.94
CA SER A 331 -25.08 -1.29 25.78
C SER A 331 -24.18 -0.22 25.16
N ILE A 332 -23.25 -0.62 24.28
CA ILE A 332 -22.36 0.29 23.56
C ILE A 332 -23.12 0.95 22.41
N GLN A 333 -23.70 0.16 21.51
CA GLN A 333 -24.45 0.71 20.37
C GLN A 333 -25.63 1.59 20.80
N ASN A 334 -26.27 1.30 21.94
CA ASN A 334 -27.38 2.09 22.47
C ASN A 334 -26.95 3.42 23.13
N LYS A 335 -25.66 3.63 23.39
CA LYS A 335 -25.10 4.91 23.88
C LYS A 335 -24.64 5.82 22.75
N LEU A 336 -24.44 5.27 21.54
CA LEU A 336 -24.02 6.03 20.37
C LEU A 336 -25.23 6.67 19.70
N LEU A 337 -25.13 7.97 19.39
CA LEU A 337 -26.20 8.69 18.68
C LEU A 337 -26.38 8.15 17.25
N ILE A 338 -25.30 7.62 16.65
CA ILE A 338 -25.24 6.98 15.32
C ILE A 338 -24.21 5.83 15.39
N THR A 339 -24.50 4.67 14.79
CA THR A 339 -23.57 3.54 14.69
C THR A 339 -23.67 2.85 13.33
N VAL A 340 -22.53 2.45 12.77
CA VAL A 340 -22.43 1.61 11.55
C VAL A 340 -22.21 0.12 11.87
N ALA A 341 -22.14 -0.22 13.16
CA ALA A 341 -21.88 -1.56 13.68
C ALA A 341 -23.01 -2.06 14.60
N PRO A 342 -24.30 -2.02 14.18
CA PRO A 342 -25.37 -2.63 14.95
C PRO A 342 -25.12 -4.13 15.08
N ASP A 343 -25.24 -4.65 16.30
CA ASP A 343 -24.89 -6.01 16.72
C ASP A 343 -23.42 -6.40 16.48
N GLY A 344 -22.55 -5.43 16.14
CA GLY A 344 -21.14 -5.67 15.84
C GLY A 344 -20.22 -5.74 17.05
N PHE A 345 -20.73 -5.48 18.27
CA PHE A 345 -19.94 -5.46 19.50
C PHE A 345 -20.02 -6.80 20.23
N LEU A 346 -19.09 -7.71 19.93
CA LEU A 346 -19.02 -9.05 20.52
C LEU A 346 -18.13 -9.03 21.76
N LYS A 347 -18.74 -9.20 22.92
CA LYS A 347 -18.03 -9.28 24.19
C LYS A 347 -17.75 -10.74 24.52
N ARG A 348 -16.50 -11.05 24.88
CA ARG A 348 -16.17 -12.37 25.41
C ARG A 348 -16.53 -12.46 26.89
N VAL A 349 -17.43 -13.37 27.23
CA VAL A 349 -18.00 -13.52 28.58
C VAL A 349 -17.32 -14.59 29.43
N PHE A 350 -16.69 -15.60 28.82
CA PHE A 350 -15.92 -16.60 29.57
C PHE A 350 -14.76 -17.22 28.78
#